data_AF-A0A6B1IBZ5-F1
#
_entry.id   AF-A0A6B1IBZ5-F1
#
_cell.length_a   1.000
_cell.length_b   1.000
_cell.length_c   1.000
_cell.angle_alpha   90.00
_cell.angle_beta   90.00
_cell.angle_gamma   90.00
#
_symmetry.space_group_name_H-M   'P 1'
#
loop_
_entity.id
_entity.type
_entity.pdbx_description
1 polymer ?
#
loop_
_entity_poly.entity_id
_entity_poly.type
_entity_poly.pdbx_seq_one_letter_code
_entity_poly.pdbx_strand_id
1 'polypeptide(L)'
;MALNRIVSALTAGKLRIAVVGLLVVAAAVGGAFALGVVGVPSVAAVNNSFGDVTNETTVVETDLVVSNPNPIGVGLDGVSIDYTVSMNDVEMASGGREGVSVASGNSSIAFETDLENDAIPPWWTSHVENDERTTVAIDATVTSDLLGRSANLTRTRQVETDLIGAFTSDETRPVNADAPLVDDPVLYVNETRGRWGTVSEEETPIEMEFDAYNPNLEPYVVTEIGYDVTMNGVAMGSGSTEEEYVIPSYGSETVELSAALRNERLDEWWVTHLNESVNGHQVSDLRIEFYAVVELPSGEELTVPLDALTYEETVETDIFDEGLDRGEGSDTGDSTDAEGSDDGGSASDDGGATDDGGSAGDDGGATDDGENTSDDGGSTSADDNTTDDDNTTDDGNTSDDDSGDDGGLLPLAADR
;
A
#
# COMPACT_ATOMS: atom_id res chain seq x y z
N MET A 1 -50.64 -64.92 56.37
CA MET A 1 -51.62 -64.78 55.26
C MET A 1 -51.64 -63.30 54.90
N ALA A 2 -50.66 -62.82 54.13
CA ALA A 2 -50.59 -62.85 52.67
C ALA A 2 -51.42 -61.73 52.02
N LEU A 3 -50.71 -60.85 51.30
CA LEU A 3 -51.08 -60.06 50.12
C LEU A 3 -52.12 -58.93 50.26
N ASN A 4 -51.66 -57.67 50.22
CA ASN A 4 -51.69 -56.89 48.98
C ASN A 4 -50.91 -55.57 49.12
N ARG A 5 -49.64 -55.61 48.71
CA ARG A 5 -49.04 -54.49 47.96
C ARG A 5 -49.55 -54.63 46.53
N ILE A 6 -49.95 -53.54 45.90
CA ILE A 6 -49.61 -53.16 44.51
C ILE A 6 -50.31 -51.82 44.21
N VAL A 7 -49.57 -50.93 43.54
CA VAL A 7 -49.89 -49.55 43.09
C VAL A 7 -49.57 -48.40 44.06
N SER A 8 -48.28 -48.22 44.32
CA SER A 8 -47.56 -46.98 43.98
C SER A 8 -46.07 -47.17 44.26
N ALA A 9 -45.44 -48.01 43.43
CA ALA A 9 -44.01 -48.27 43.43
C ALA A 9 -43.41 -48.06 42.02
N LEU A 10 -44.04 -47.23 41.19
CA LEU A 10 -43.60 -46.97 39.81
C LEU A 10 -43.07 -45.54 39.57
N THR A 11 -43.11 -44.67 40.57
CA THR A 11 -42.51 -43.32 40.48
C THR A 11 -41.15 -43.20 41.17
N ALA A 12 -40.78 -44.12 42.07
CA ALA A 12 -39.51 -44.05 42.80
C ALA A 12 -38.30 -44.61 42.03
N GLY A 13 -38.48 -45.62 41.16
CA GLY A 13 -37.38 -46.25 40.42
C GLY A 13 -36.85 -45.38 39.29
N LYS A 14 -37.74 -44.88 38.43
CA LYS A 14 -37.37 -44.00 37.31
C LYS A 14 -36.80 -42.66 37.79
N LEU A 15 -37.36 -42.10 38.86
CA LEU A 15 -36.87 -40.85 39.44
C LEU A 15 -35.51 -41.02 40.12
N ARG A 16 -35.28 -42.14 40.84
CA ARG A 16 -33.95 -42.44 41.42
C ARG A 16 -32.91 -42.72 40.36
N ILE A 17 -33.27 -43.45 39.28
CA ILE A 17 -32.38 -43.68 38.15
C ILE A 17 -32.05 -42.37 37.43
N ALA A 18 -33.03 -41.49 37.26
CA ALA A 18 -32.81 -40.15 36.68
C ALA A 18 -31.90 -39.28 37.57
N VAL A 19 -32.11 -39.28 38.90
CA VAL A 19 -31.29 -38.52 39.85
C VAL A 19 -29.86 -39.08 39.93
N VAL A 20 -29.70 -40.40 39.95
CA VAL A 20 -28.38 -41.04 39.95
C VAL A 20 -27.67 -40.81 38.61
N GLY A 21 -28.39 -40.90 37.49
CA GLY A 21 -27.86 -40.55 36.17
C GLY A 21 -27.39 -39.09 36.12
N LEU A 22 -28.19 -38.16 36.64
CA LEU A 22 -27.86 -36.74 36.71
C LEU A 22 -26.66 -36.46 37.64
N LEU A 23 -26.54 -37.18 38.76
CA LEU A 23 -25.38 -37.08 39.66
C LEU A 23 -24.10 -37.67 39.04
N VAL A 24 -24.19 -38.75 38.28
CA VAL A 24 -23.05 -39.32 37.55
C VAL A 24 -22.60 -38.37 36.44
N VAL A 25 -23.55 -37.78 35.71
CA VAL A 25 -23.25 -36.75 34.71
C VAL A 25 -22.66 -35.51 35.38
N ALA A 26 -23.23 -35.03 36.49
CA ALA A 26 -22.69 -33.88 37.23
C ALA A 26 -21.31 -34.16 37.85
N ALA A 27 -21.05 -35.37 38.33
CA ALA A 27 -19.74 -35.78 38.82
C ALA A 27 -18.72 -35.98 37.69
N ALA A 28 -19.15 -36.43 36.52
CA ALA A 28 -18.30 -36.52 35.33
C ALA A 28 -17.97 -35.14 34.75
N VAL A 29 -18.96 -34.24 34.66
CA VAL A 29 -18.79 -32.84 34.23
C VAL A 29 -17.96 -32.07 35.26
N GLY A 30 -18.26 -32.20 36.54
CA GLY A 30 -17.49 -31.60 37.63
C GLY A 30 -16.08 -32.18 37.76
N GLY A 31 -15.90 -33.47 37.46
CA GLY A 31 -14.60 -34.13 37.38
C GLY A 31 -13.77 -33.65 36.20
N ALA A 32 -14.38 -33.51 35.01
CA ALA A 32 -13.72 -32.95 33.83
C ALA A 32 -13.30 -31.48 34.03
N PHE A 33 -14.15 -30.69 34.70
CA PHE A 33 -13.83 -29.33 35.12
C PHE A 33 -12.65 -29.29 36.12
N ALA A 34 -12.64 -30.17 37.13
CA ALA A 34 -11.58 -30.24 38.13
C ALA A 34 -10.25 -30.80 37.60
N LEU A 35 -10.28 -31.58 36.50
CA LEU A 35 -9.10 -32.15 35.83
C LEU A 35 -8.52 -31.21 34.75
N GLY A 36 -9.13 -30.05 34.49
CA GLY A 36 -8.66 -29.10 33.48
C GLY A 36 -8.95 -29.52 32.02
N VAL A 37 -9.86 -30.48 31.82
CA VAL A 37 -10.24 -30.96 30.48
C VAL A 37 -11.17 -29.97 29.75
N VAL A 38 -11.79 -29.05 30.48
CA VAL A 38 -12.57 -27.94 29.91
C VAL A 38 -11.66 -26.73 29.71
N GLY A 39 -11.25 -26.49 28.46
CA GLY A 39 -10.39 -25.37 28.08
C GLY A 39 -11.19 -24.15 27.62
N VAL A 40 -10.57 -22.97 27.63
CA VAL A 40 -11.15 -21.77 27.02
C VAL A 40 -10.96 -21.89 25.51
N PRO A 41 -11.95 -21.54 24.68
CA PRO A 41 -11.73 -21.38 23.25
C PRO A 41 -10.57 -20.41 23.01
N SER A 42 -9.71 -20.71 22.05
CA SER A 42 -8.57 -19.85 21.68
C SER A 42 -8.56 -19.57 20.19
N VAL A 43 -7.94 -18.46 19.78
CA VAL A 43 -7.69 -18.21 18.37
C VAL A 43 -6.54 -19.11 17.90
N ALA A 44 -6.76 -19.81 16.79
CA ALA A 44 -5.78 -20.67 16.14
C ALA A 44 -5.15 -20.01 14.91
N ALA A 45 -5.91 -19.21 14.17
CA ALA A 45 -5.43 -18.44 13.02
C ALA A 45 -6.30 -17.18 12.82
N VAL A 46 -5.69 -16.16 12.23
CA VAL A 46 -6.34 -14.93 11.76
C VAL A 46 -5.78 -14.67 10.37
N ASN A 47 -6.68 -14.50 9.41
CA ASN A 47 -6.39 -14.02 8.06
C ASN A 47 -7.19 -12.74 7.84
N ASN A 48 -6.57 -11.76 7.21
CA ASN A 48 -7.21 -10.50 6.86
C ASN A 48 -7.01 -10.22 5.38
N SER A 49 -7.97 -9.54 4.79
CA SER A 49 -7.85 -8.93 3.48
C SER A 49 -8.53 -7.56 3.45
N PHE A 50 -8.09 -6.68 2.56
CA PHE A 50 -8.83 -5.46 2.27
C PHE A 50 -10.02 -5.76 1.36
N GLY A 51 -11.19 -5.21 1.72
CA GLY A 51 -12.41 -5.26 0.94
C GLY A 51 -12.68 -3.94 0.21
N ASP A 52 -13.95 -3.54 0.18
CA ASP A 52 -14.38 -2.28 -0.43
C ASP A 52 -13.69 -1.07 0.24
N VAL A 53 -13.24 -0.12 -0.59
CA VAL A 53 -12.58 1.11 -0.14
C VAL A 53 -13.35 2.35 -0.61
N THR A 54 -13.53 3.30 0.29
CA THR A 54 -14.14 4.61 0.06
C THR A 54 -13.21 5.70 0.60
N ASN A 55 -13.56 6.98 0.42
CA ASN A 55 -12.77 8.07 0.97
C ASN A 55 -12.76 8.10 2.51
N GLU A 56 -13.81 7.63 3.16
CA GLU A 56 -13.96 7.73 4.62
C GLU A 56 -13.53 6.42 5.32
N THR A 57 -13.82 5.27 4.70
CA THR A 57 -13.58 3.97 5.31
C THR A 57 -13.01 2.95 4.32
N THR A 58 -12.22 2.03 4.86
CA THR A 58 -11.72 0.85 4.18
C THR A 58 -12.21 -0.41 4.90
N VAL A 59 -12.85 -1.34 4.21
CA VAL A 59 -13.27 -2.61 4.83
C VAL A 59 -12.07 -3.51 5.02
N VAL A 60 -11.95 -4.11 6.21
CA VAL A 60 -11.05 -5.23 6.50
C VAL A 60 -11.91 -6.48 6.71
N GLU A 61 -11.76 -7.44 5.81
CA GLU A 61 -12.41 -8.75 5.90
C GLU A 61 -11.52 -9.67 6.74
N THR A 62 -12.07 -10.23 7.82
CA THR A 62 -11.33 -11.10 8.75
C THR A 62 -11.92 -12.49 8.77
N ASP A 63 -11.07 -13.49 8.52
CA ASP A 63 -11.34 -14.91 8.74
C ASP A 63 -10.61 -15.41 10.00
N LEU A 64 -11.39 -15.59 11.08
CA LEU A 64 -10.87 -16.05 12.36
C LEU A 64 -11.13 -17.54 12.57
N VAL A 65 -10.09 -18.32 12.82
CA VAL A 65 -10.22 -19.74 13.23
C VAL A 65 -10.16 -19.83 14.74
N VAL A 66 -11.28 -20.20 15.38
CA VAL A 66 -11.33 -20.44 16.82
C VAL A 66 -11.31 -21.93 17.11
N SER A 67 -10.38 -22.36 17.96
CA SER A 67 -10.28 -23.73 18.44
C SER A 67 -10.92 -23.88 19.81
N ASN A 68 -11.98 -24.69 19.88
CA ASN A 68 -12.65 -25.04 21.12
C ASN A 68 -12.23 -26.45 21.56
N PRO A 69 -11.42 -26.59 22.63
CA PRO A 69 -10.95 -27.89 23.09
C PRO A 69 -12.05 -28.72 23.79
N ASN A 70 -13.24 -28.14 24.00
CA ASN A 70 -14.32 -28.79 24.73
C ASN A 70 -15.07 -29.80 23.84
N PRO A 71 -15.45 -30.99 24.36
CA PRO A 71 -16.19 -31.99 23.60
C PRO A 71 -17.64 -31.60 23.29
N ILE A 72 -18.08 -30.44 23.78
CA ILE A 72 -19.38 -29.82 23.52
C ILE A 72 -19.14 -28.40 23.00
N GLY A 73 -19.93 -27.99 22.00
CA GLY A 73 -19.91 -26.61 21.50
C GLY A 73 -20.44 -25.62 22.53
N VAL A 74 -20.01 -24.37 22.42
CA VAL A 74 -20.58 -23.21 23.13
C VAL A 74 -21.55 -22.50 22.18
N GLY A 75 -22.76 -22.20 22.66
CA GLY A 75 -23.81 -21.55 21.86
C GLY A 75 -23.61 -20.03 21.72
N LEU A 76 -24.52 -19.41 20.96
CA LEU A 76 -24.54 -17.98 20.60
C LEU A 76 -24.64 -16.99 21.79
N ASP A 77 -24.64 -17.44 23.04
CA ASP A 77 -24.84 -16.57 24.23
C ASP A 77 -23.62 -16.62 25.17
N GLY A 78 -22.43 -16.97 24.67
CA GLY A 78 -21.29 -17.14 25.58
C GLY A 78 -19.89 -17.03 25.01
N VAL A 79 -19.74 -16.50 23.78
CA VAL A 79 -18.43 -16.11 23.23
C VAL A 79 -18.54 -14.75 22.56
N SER A 80 -17.70 -13.80 22.99
CA SER A 80 -17.44 -12.56 22.29
C SER A 80 -16.02 -12.57 21.74
N ILE A 81 -15.82 -11.87 20.63
CA ILE A 81 -14.53 -11.65 20.00
C ILE A 81 -14.34 -10.15 19.90
N ASP A 82 -13.22 -9.65 20.41
CA ASP A 82 -12.76 -8.29 20.21
C ASP A 82 -11.51 -8.35 19.31
N TYR A 83 -11.42 -7.42 18.37
CA TYR A 83 -10.44 -7.41 17.29
C TYR A 83 -9.91 -6.00 17.05
N THR A 84 -8.60 -5.83 17.01
CA THR A 84 -7.94 -4.55 16.73
C THR A 84 -6.80 -4.74 15.75
N VAL A 85 -6.73 -3.88 14.74
CA VAL A 85 -5.59 -3.73 13.84
C VAL A 85 -4.90 -2.42 14.14
N SER A 86 -3.59 -2.48 14.33
CA SER A 86 -2.76 -1.29 14.43
C SER A 86 -1.58 -1.34 13.47
N MET A 87 -1.14 -0.17 13.01
CA MET A 87 0.01 0.00 12.14
C MET A 87 0.91 1.04 12.80
N ASN A 88 2.10 0.63 13.26
CA ASN A 88 2.99 1.46 14.09
C ASN A 88 2.29 2.07 15.32
N ASP A 89 1.54 1.24 16.06
CA ASP A 89 0.76 1.63 17.23
C ASP A 89 -0.40 2.63 16.96
N VAL A 90 -0.64 3.01 15.70
CA VAL A 90 -1.86 3.72 15.28
C VAL A 90 -2.98 2.71 15.11
N GLU A 91 -4.05 2.84 15.89
CA GLU A 91 -5.25 2.00 15.71
C GLU A 91 -5.91 2.35 14.39
N MET A 92 -5.92 1.37 13.49
CA MET A 92 -6.49 1.53 12.15
C MET A 92 -7.94 1.07 12.13
N ALA A 93 -8.22 -0.06 12.76
CA ALA A 93 -9.54 -0.65 12.82
C ALA A 93 -9.75 -1.31 14.17
N SER A 94 -10.95 -1.16 14.74
CA SER A 94 -11.38 -1.93 15.90
C SER A 94 -12.81 -2.43 15.69
N GLY A 95 -13.01 -3.69 16.05
CA GLY A 95 -14.24 -4.42 15.77
C GLY A 95 -14.44 -5.57 16.73
N GLY A 96 -15.55 -6.26 16.56
CA GLY A 96 -15.84 -7.42 17.37
C GLY A 96 -17.12 -8.11 16.97
N ARG A 97 -17.27 -9.34 17.44
CA ARG A 97 -18.47 -10.14 17.23
C ARG A 97 -18.94 -10.76 18.52
N GLU A 98 -20.14 -10.39 18.92
CA GLU A 98 -20.82 -11.01 20.04
C GLU A 98 -21.65 -12.22 19.58
N GLY A 99 -21.81 -13.15 20.52
CA GLY A 99 -22.76 -14.24 20.38
C GLY A 99 -22.40 -15.27 19.32
N VAL A 100 -21.12 -15.63 19.25
CA VAL A 100 -20.63 -16.60 18.27
C VAL A 100 -20.75 -18.03 18.78
N SER A 101 -21.35 -18.91 17.97
CA SER A 101 -21.40 -20.33 18.28
C SER A 101 -20.13 -21.01 17.80
N VAL A 102 -19.38 -21.60 18.73
CA VAL A 102 -18.16 -22.35 18.41
C VAL A 102 -18.43 -23.82 18.65
N ALA A 103 -18.36 -24.62 17.59
CA ALA A 103 -18.47 -26.08 17.69
C ALA A 103 -17.29 -26.66 18.47
N SER A 104 -17.31 -27.94 18.79
CA SER A 104 -16.09 -28.61 19.29
C SER A 104 -15.03 -28.67 18.19
N GLY A 105 -13.77 -28.37 18.50
CA GLY A 105 -12.68 -28.29 17.52
C GLY A 105 -12.60 -26.91 16.87
N ASN A 106 -12.16 -26.84 15.61
CA ASN A 106 -11.96 -25.59 14.89
C ASN A 106 -13.25 -25.10 14.24
N SER A 107 -13.54 -23.80 14.38
CA SER A 107 -14.65 -23.10 13.71
C SER A 107 -14.10 -21.85 13.02
N SER A 108 -14.48 -21.63 11.76
CA SER A 108 -14.15 -20.40 11.03
C SER A 108 -15.26 -19.37 11.25
N ILE A 109 -14.87 -18.12 11.53
CA ILE A 109 -15.76 -17.02 11.82
C ILE A 109 -15.31 -15.84 10.96
N ALA A 110 -16.10 -15.54 9.92
CA ALA A 110 -15.88 -14.40 9.05
C ALA A 110 -16.61 -13.17 9.59
N PHE A 111 -15.97 -12.02 9.63
CA PHE A 111 -16.57 -10.72 9.93
C PHE A 111 -15.82 -9.60 9.25
N GLU A 112 -16.48 -8.45 9.11
CA GLU A 112 -15.92 -7.24 8.52
C GLU A 112 -15.71 -6.21 9.64
N THR A 113 -14.64 -5.44 9.53
CA THR A 113 -14.37 -4.26 10.37
C THR A 113 -14.05 -3.09 9.46
N ASP A 114 -14.55 -1.91 9.81
CA ASP A 114 -14.20 -0.68 9.08
C ASP A 114 -12.91 -0.08 9.68
N LEU A 115 -11.93 0.16 8.82
CA LEU A 115 -10.79 1.04 9.06
C LEU A 115 -11.23 2.47 8.78
N GLU A 116 -10.98 3.38 9.72
CA GLU A 116 -11.25 4.81 9.54
C GLU A 116 -10.07 5.45 8.79
N ASN A 117 -10.30 6.01 7.59
CA ASN A 117 -9.21 6.54 6.78
C ASN A 117 -8.54 7.79 7.39
N ASP A 118 -9.19 8.44 8.36
CA ASP A 118 -8.58 9.52 9.17
C ASP A 118 -7.33 9.04 9.95
N ALA A 119 -7.16 7.72 10.13
CA ALA A 119 -5.95 7.13 10.72
C ALA A 119 -4.78 7.02 9.73
N ILE A 120 -4.99 7.22 8.42
CA ILE A 120 -3.95 7.10 7.39
C ILE A 120 -2.87 8.19 7.53
N PRO A 121 -3.18 9.49 7.64
CA PRO A 121 -2.15 10.51 7.83
C PRO A 121 -1.24 10.30 9.05
N PRO A 122 -1.74 9.99 10.27
CA PRO A 122 -0.86 9.71 11.41
C PRO A 122 -0.08 8.39 11.24
N TRP A 123 -0.68 7.36 10.64
CA TRP A 123 0.06 6.13 10.31
C TRP A 123 1.20 6.41 9.32
N TRP A 124 0.92 7.10 8.23
CA TRP A 124 1.91 7.47 7.21
C TRP A 124 3.09 8.23 7.82
N THR A 125 2.79 9.22 8.67
CA THR A 125 3.83 9.97 9.40
C THR A 125 4.72 9.03 10.18
N SER A 126 4.13 8.13 10.97
CA SER A 126 4.90 7.14 11.73
C SER A 126 5.69 6.18 10.84
N HIS A 127 5.18 5.84 9.66
CA HIS A 127 5.84 4.96 8.71
C HIS A 127 7.12 5.61 8.16
N VAL A 128 7.02 6.86 7.72
CA VAL A 128 8.16 7.63 7.23
C VAL A 128 9.18 7.90 8.35
N GLU A 129 8.73 8.26 9.55
CA GLU A 129 9.61 8.45 10.72
C GLU A 129 10.36 7.18 11.15
N ASN A 130 9.81 6.01 10.84
CA ASN A 130 10.42 4.70 11.10
C ASN A 130 11.22 4.17 9.89
N ASP A 131 11.77 5.06 9.06
CA ASP A 131 12.55 4.72 7.86
C ASP A 131 11.73 3.86 6.86
N GLU A 132 10.48 4.27 6.60
CA GLU A 132 9.56 3.55 5.72
C GLU A 132 9.26 2.12 6.19
N ARG A 133 9.11 1.95 7.50
CA ARG A 133 8.76 0.65 8.12
C ARG A 133 7.45 0.76 8.88
N THR A 134 6.57 -0.20 8.61
CA THR A 134 5.33 -0.38 9.36
C THR A 134 5.33 -1.73 10.08
N THR A 135 5.12 -1.71 11.39
CA THR A 135 4.72 -2.91 12.14
C THR A 135 3.21 -2.99 12.18
N VAL A 136 2.65 -3.95 11.45
CA VAL A 136 1.23 -4.31 11.49
C VAL A 136 1.03 -5.25 12.67
N ALA A 137 0.18 -4.89 13.63
CA ALA A 137 -0.18 -5.70 14.77
C ALA A 137 -1.69 -5.97 14.80
N ILE A 138 -2.03 -7.25 14.91
CA ILE A 138 -3.39 -7.75 14.95
C ILE A 138 -3.60 -8.39 16.32
N ASP A 139 -4.48 -7.80 17.12
CA ASP A 139 -4.85 -8.27 18.44
C ASP A 139 -6.28 -8.82 18.44
N ALA A 140 -6.42 -10.10 18.75
CA ALA A 140 -7.70 -10.78 18.84
C ALA A 140 -7.91 -11.34 20.25
N THR A 141 -9.02 -10.97 20.90
CA THR A 141 -9.39 -11.45 22.23
C THR A 141 -10.69 -12.24 22.14
N VAL A 142 -10.65 -13.52 22.52
CA VAL A 142 -11.84 -14.37 22.61
C VAL A 142 -12.23 -14.47 24.08
N THR A 143 -13.42 -13.99 24.43
CA THR A 143 -13.94 -14.04 25.79
C THR A 143 -15.09 -15.05 25.88
N SER A 144 -15.06 -15.93 26.88
CA SER A 144 -16.15 -16.84 27.17
C SER A 144 -16.90 -16.43 28.45
N ASP A 145 -18.14 -15.96 28.32
CA ASP A 145 -18.98 -15.56 29.44
C ASP A 145 -19.31 -16.72 30.38
N LEU A 146 -19.52 -17.91 29.81
CA LEU A 146 -19.82 -19.12 30.57
C LEU A 146 -18.68 -19.49 31.54
N LEU A 147 -17.43 -19.26 31.11
CA LEU A 147 -16.24 -19.58 31.87
C LEU A 147 -15.68 -18.38 32.65
N GLY A 148 -16.09 -17.16 32.30
CA GLY A 148 -15.51 -15.92 32.81
C GLY A 148 -14.00 -15.83 32.51
N ARG A 149 -13.58 -16.27 31.32
CA ARG A 149 -12.17 -16.33 30.91
C ARG A 149 -12.01 -15.82 29.49
N SER A 150 -10.85 -15.25 29.19
CA SER A 150 -10.46 -14.85 27.84
C SER A 150 -9.15 -15.52 27.40
N ALA A 151 -8.94 -15.57 26.09
CA ALA A 151 -7.70 -15.93 25.44
C ALA A 151 -7.35 -14.84 24.43
N ASN A 152 -6.10 -14.39 24.43
CA ASN A 152 -5.62 -13.35 23.51
C ASN A 152 -4.64 -13.96 22.51
N LEU A 153 -4.67 -13.46 21.29
CA LEU A 153 -3.69 -13.72 20.26
C LEU A 153 -3.22 -12.36 19.73
N THR A 154 -1.91 -12.20 19.65
CA THR A 154 -1.27 -11.07 18.97
C THR A 154 -0.45 -11.63 17.82
N ARG A 155 -0.66 -11.11 16.61
CA ARG A 155 0.16 -11.42 15.44
C ARG A 155 0.76 -10.12 14.92
N THR A 156 2.07 -10.12 14.72
CA THR A 156 2.80 -8.95 14.22
C THR A 156 3.50 -9.28 12.92
N ARG A 157 3.57 -8.31 12.03
CA ARG A 157 4.28 -8.38 10.74
C ARG A 157 4.96 -7.04 10.47
N GLN A 158 6.05 -7.08 9.72
CA GLN A 158 6.68 -5.86 9.21
C GLN A 158 6.40 -5.71 7.71
N VAL A 159 6.16 -4.47 7.30
CA VAL A 159 6.09 -4.02 5.91
C VAL A 159 7.14 -2.93 5.75
N GLU A 160 7.93 -3.00 4.68
CA GLU A 160 9.00 -2.05 4.38
C GLU A 160 8.77 -1.53 2.96
N THR A 161 8.99 -0.24 2.74
CA THR A 161 8.98 0.39 1.41
C THR A 161 10.28 1.15 1.18
N ASP A 162 10.48 1.60 -0.06
CA ASP A 162 11.59 2.48 -0.42
C ASP A 162 11.14 3.47 -1.50
N LEU A 163 10.37 4.48 -1.09
CA LEU A 163 9.75 5.45 -1.99
C LEU A 163 10.73 6.52 -2.47
N ILE A 164 11.81 6.80 -1.72
CA ILE A 164 12.77 7.88 -2.02
C ILE A 164 14.17 7.35 -2.33
N GLY A 165 14.49 6.09 -2.03
CA GLY A 165 15.83 5.55 -2.24
C GLY A 165 16.28 5.60 -3.70
N ALA A 166 15.37 5.37 -4.65
CA ALA A 166 15.67 5.44 -6.08
C ALA A 166 16.00 6.86 -6.58
N PHE A 167 15.70 7.90 -5.78
CA PHE A 167 16.05 9.28 -6.13
C PHE A 167 17.56 9.52 -6.09
N THR A 168 18.29 8.75 -5.27
CA THR A 168 19.74 8.87 -5.18
C THR A 168 20.41 8.23 -6.40
N SER A 169 21.10 9.03 -7.21
CA SER A 169 21.72 8.58 -8.46
C SER A 169 22.98 9.36 -8.78
N ASP A 170 24.04 8.65 -9.20
CA ASP A 170 25.28 9.21 -9.76
C ASP A 170 25.23 9.33 -11.30
N GLU A 171 24.06 9.12 -11.92
CA GLU A 171 23.92 9.19 -13.37
C GLU A 171 23.86 10.64 -13.86
N THR A 172 24.84 11.00 -14.70
CA THR A 172 24.89 12.30 -15.36
C THR A 172 23.79 12.42 -16.42
N ARG A 173 22.88 13.37 -16.20
CA ARG A 173 21.73 13.63 -17.06
C ARG A 173 21.81 15.04 -17.66
N PRO A 174 21.60 15.20 -18.98
CA PRO A 174 21.60 16.51 -19.62
C PRO A 174 20.30 17.26 -19.31
N VAL A 175 20.40 18.58 -19.15
CA VAL A 175 19.27 19.51 -19.13
C VAL A 175 19.23 20.21 -20.48
N ASN A 176 18.16 19.97 -21.25
CA ASN A 176 17.99 20.55 -22.58
C ASN A 176 16.91 21.63 -22.51
N ALA A 177 17.27 22.83 -22.96
CA ALA A 177 16.39 23.98 -23.08
C ALA A 177 15.40 23.83 -24.24
N ASP A 178 15.76 23.08 -25.30
CA ASP A 178 14.99 22.95 -26.54
C ASP A 178 14.58 24.31 -27.13
N ALA A 179 15.38 25.35 -26.86
CA ALA A 179 15.10 26.74 -27.21
C ALA A 179 15.90 27.16 -28.45
N PRO A 180 15.30 27.91 -29.40
CA PRO A 180 16.03 28.42 -30.55
C PRO A 180 17.21 29.30 -30.13
N LEU A 181 18.38 29.08 -30.77
CA LEU A 181 19.61 29.86 -30.55
C LEU A 181 20.29 29.63 -29.19
N VAL A 182 19.84 28.65 -28.41
CA VAL A 182 20.53 28.14 -27.22
C VAL A 182 21.12 26.77 -27.58
N ASP A 183 22.40 26.56 -27.29
CA ASP A 183 23.05 25.26 -27.52
C ASP A 183 22.76 24.32 -26.34
N ASP A 184 22.20 23.17 -26.63
CA ASP A 184 21.94 22.11 -25.66
C ASP A 184 23.15 21.16 -25.51
N PRO A 185 23.37 20.59 -24.31
CA PRO A 185 22.64 20.85 -23.07
C PRO A 185 23.08 22.15 -22.38
N VAL A 186 22.14 22.86 -21.77
CA VAL A 186 22.43 24.08 -21.01
C VAL A 186 23.12 23.78 -19.68
N LEU A 187 22.77 22.67 -19.04
CA LEU A 187 23.38 22.17 -17.80
C LEU A 187 23.48 20.65 -17.83
N TYR A 188 24.30 20.09 -16.97
CA TYR A 188 24.27 18.68 -16.61
C TYR A 188 23.93 18.54 -15.14
N VAL A 189 23.09 17.58 -14.76
CA VAL A 189 22.96 17.15 -13.36
C VAL A 189 23.75 15.87 -13.22
N ASN A 190 24.83 15.92 -12.44
CA ASN A 190 25.76 14.81 -12.31
C ASN A 190 25.32 13.81 -11.24
N GLU A 191 24.69 14.30 -10.19
CA GLU A 191 24.29 13.53 -9.03
C GLU A 191 22.97 14.10 -8.48
N THR A 192 22.09 13.21 -8.02
CA THR A 192 20.88 13.55 -7.25
C THR A 192 20.89 12.80 -5.93
N ARG A 193 20.43 13.47 -4.88
CA ARG A 193 20.30 12.91 -3.53
C ARG A 193 18.94 13.28 -2.97
N GLY A 194 18.28 12.33 -2.32
CA GLY A 194 16.94 12.50 -1.78
C GLY A 194 16.82 11.85 -0.41
N ARG A 195 16.10 12.50 0.50
CA ARG A 195 15.78 11.95 1.83
C ARG A 195 14.50 12.56 2.36
N TRP A 196 13.83 11.84 3.25
CA TRP A 196 12.74 12.43 4.03
C TRP A 196 13.25 13.56 4.93
N GLY A 197 12.47 14.63 5.01
CA GLY A 197 12.68 15.75 5.92
C GLY A 197 12.06 15.49 7.30
N THR A 198 11.83 16.57 8.05
CA THR A 198 11.12 16.45 9.34
C THR A 198 9.62 16.40 9.07
N VAL A 199 9.01 15.23 9.29
CA VAL A 199 7.58 15.01 9.07
C VAL A 199 6.75 15.74 10.13
N SER A 200 5.56 16.18 9.74
CA SER A 200 4.58 16.82 10.61
C SER A 200 3.19 16.23 10.37
N GLU A 201 2.18 16.67 11.12
CA GLU A 201 0.79 16.27 10.88
C GLU A 201 0.27 16.80 9.53
N GLU A 202 0.75 17.96 9.06
CA GLU A 202 0.25 18.63 7.85
C GLU A 202 1.00 18.21 6.58
N GLU A 203 2.32 18.02 6.68
CA GLU A 203 3.19 17.79 5.54
C GLU A 203 4.27 16.75 5.82
N THR A 204 4.63 16.02 4.75
CA THR A 204 5.78 15.11 4.69
C THR A 204 6.80 15.67 3.69
N PRO A 205 7.87 16.36 4.16
CA PRO A 205 8.88 16.94 3.27
C PRO A 205 9.83 15.89 2.69
N ILE A 206 10.26 16.13 1.45
CA ILE A 206 11.31 15.39 0.74
C ILE A 206 12.41 16.40 0.42
N GLU A 207 13.54 16.25 1.09
CA GLU A 207 14.74 17.06 0.90
C GLU A 207 15.55 16.49 -0.27
N MET A 208 15.76 17.30 -1.30
CA MET A 208 16.42 16.92 -2.53
C MET A 208 17.62 17.84 -2.80
N GLU A 209 18.69 17.25 -3.32
CA GLU A 209 19.90 17.96 -3.72
C GLU A 209 20.27 17.53 -5.15
N PHE A 210 20.56 18.50 -6.01
CA PHE A 210 20.95 18.30 -7.41
C PHE A 210 22.32 18.92 -7.66
N ASP A 211 23.31 18.12 -8.07
CA ASP A 211 24.64 18.64 -8.40
C ASP A 211 24.70 19.04 -9.87
N ALA A 212 24.41 20.32 -10.11
CA ALA A 212 24.37 20.89 -11.44
C ALA A 212 25.76 21.36 -11.89
N TYR A 213 26.15 21.06 -13.12
CA TYR A 213 27.38 21.48 -13.78
C TYR A 213 27.08 22.30 -15.02
N ASN A 214 27.73 23.45 -15.14
CA ASN A 214 27.61 24.32 -16.29
C ASN A 214 28.77 24.08 -17.29
N PRO A 215 28.50 23.50 -18.47
CA PRO A 215 29.52 23.27 -19.50
C PRO A 215 29.91 24.54 -20.28
N ASN A 216 29.31 25.70 -19.99
CA ASN A 216 29.46 26.93 -20.76
C ASN A 216 30.46 27.93 -20.15
N LEU A 217 30.90 28.90 -20.97
CA LEU A 217 31.87 29.94 -20.60
C LEU A 217 31.27 31.03 -19.70
N GLU A 218 29.96 31.22 -19.78
CA GLU A 218 29.21 32.18 -19.00
C GLU A 218 28.51 31.47 -17.82
N PRO A 219 28.45 32.11 -16.64
CA PRO A 219 27.66 31.58 -15.52
C PRO A 219 26.16 31.68 -15.84
N TYR A 220 25.39 30.74 -15.31
CA TYR A 220 23.92 30.78 -15.36
C TYR A 220 23.35 30.99 -13.95
N VAL A 221 22.22 31.68 -13.89
CA VAL A 221 21.47 31.85 -12.63
C VAL A 221 20.19 31.04 -12.76
N VAL A 222 20.00 30.09 -11.86
CA VAL A 222 18.72 29.41 -11.70
C VAL A 222 17.92 30.23 -10.71
N THR A 223 16.88 30.91 -11.18
CA THR A 223 16.08 31.83 -10.36
C THR A 223 14.96 31.11 -9.63
N GLU A 224 14.48 30.00 -10.18
CA GLU A 224 13.42 29.18 -9.59
C GLU A 224 13.59 27.72 -10.02
N ILE A 225 13.34 26.78 -9.11
CA ILE A 225 13.07 25.38 -9.43
C ILE A 225 11.68 25.04 -8.90
N GLY A 226 10.77 24.73 -9.81
CA GLY A 226 9.42 24.28 -9.46
C GLY A 226 9.28 22.77 -9.51
N TYR A 227 8.28 22.28 -8.78
CA TYR A 227 7.95 20.87 -8.71
C TYR A 227 6.44 20.63 -8.64
N ASP A 228 6.03 19.46 -9.14
CA ASP A 228 4.71 18.88 -8.97
C ASP A 228 4.86 17.42 -8.52
N VAL A 229 4.24 17.06 -7.40
CA VAL A 229 4.24 15.69 -6.85
C VAL A 229 2.87 15.08 -7.01
N THR A 230 2.84 13.88 -7.59
CA THR A 230 1.65 13.04 -7.64
C THR A 230 1.92 11.65 -7.08
N MET A 231 0.90 11.03 -6.50
CA MET A 231 0.95 9.64 -6.07
C MET A 231 -0.31 8.96 -6.58
N ASN A 232 -0.17 7.97 -7.46
CA ASN A 232 -1.30 7.37 -8.19
C ASN A 232 -2.18 8.40 -8.94
N GLY A 233 -1.57 9.48 -9.42
CA GLY A 233 -2.28 10.59 -10.07
C GLY A 233 -3.02 11.54 -9.11
N VAL A 234 -3.02 11.27 -7.80
CA VAL A 234 -3.48 12.23 -6.78
C VAL A 234 -2.44 13.32 -6.60
N ALA A 235 -2.84 14.59 -6.74
CA ALA A 235 -1.94 15.73 -6.57
C ALA A 235 -1.58 15.94 -5.09
N MET A 236 -0.39 15.50 -4.72
CA MET A 236 0.10 15.53 -3.33
C MET A 236 0.67 16.89 -2.95
N GLY A 237 1.28 17.61 -3.88
CA GLY A 237 1.89 18.90 -3.60
C GLY A 237 2.49 19.54 -4.85
N SER A 238 2.67 20.85 -4.80
CA SER A 238 3.40 21.60 -5.82
C SER A 238 3.94 22.88 -5.20
N GLY A 239 5.04 23.38 -5.75
CA GLY A 239 5.72 24.55 -5.23
C GLY A 239 6.98 24.89 -6.02
N SER A 240 7.77 25.83 -5.51
CA SER A 240 9.05 26.20 -6.09
C SER A 240 10.04 26.72 -5.04
N THR A 241 11.33 26.72 -5.39
CA THR A 241 12.37 27.34 -4.57
C THR A 241 12.22 28.86 -4.57
N GLU A 242 12.44 29.48 -3.40
CA GLU A 242 12.53 30.94 -3.28
C GLU A 242 13.98 31.46 -3.44
N GLU A 243 14.96 30.54 -3.45
CA GLU A 243 16.39 30.85 -3.51
C GLU A 243 16.92 30.75 -4.94
N GLU A 244 17.76 31.73 -5.29
CA GLU A 244 18.46 31.78 -6.57
C GLU A 244 19.85 31.13 -6.45
N TYR A 245 20.23 30.33 -7.44
CA TYR A 245 21.51 29.63 -7.47
C TYR A 245 22.35 30.10 -8.65
N VAL A 246 23.62 30.44 -8.41
CA VAL A 246 24.56 30.83 -9.46
C VAL A 246 25.45 29.65 -9.80
N ILE A 247 25.27 29.07 -10.98
CA ILE A 247 26.09 27.95 -11.46
C ILE A 247 27.30 28.50 -12.24
N PRO A 248 28.52 28.41 -11.69
CA PRO A 248 29.69 29.05 -12.26
C PRO A 248 30.10 28.42 -13.60
N SER A 249 30.74 29.21 -14.46
CA SER A 249 31.30 28.70 -15.72
C SER A 249 32.27 27.54 -15.48
N TYR A 250 32.09 26.45 -16.22
CA TYR A 250 32.88 25.21 -16.10
C TYR A 250 33.00 24.71 -14.65
N GLY A 251 31.97 24.95 -13.85
CA GLY A 251 31.93 24.56 -12.46
C GLY A 251 30.57 23.99 -12.10
N SER A 252 30.50 23.50 -10.86
CA SER A 252 29.31 22.89 -10.30
C SER A 252 28.78 23.71 -9.13
N GLU A 253 27.48 23.62 -8.93
CA GLU A 253 26.75 24.14 -7.77
C GLU A 253 25.74 23.08 -7.33
N THR A 254 25.58 22.92 -6.01
CA THR A 254 24.54 22.04 -5.46
C THR A 254 23.29 22.87 -5.26
N VAL A 255 22.20 22.45 -5.89
CA VAL A 255 20.90 23.10 -5.75
C VAL A 255 20.03 22.29 -4.79
N GLU A 256 19.52 22.95 -3.76
CA GLU A 256 18.67 22.33 -2.73
C GLU A 256 17.20 22.66 -2.98
N LEU A 257 16.33 21.65 -2.86
CA LEU A 257 14.89 21.76 -3.01
C LEU A 257 14.19 20.93 -1.92
N SER A 258 13.18 21.50 -1.28
CA SER A 258 12.29 20.77 -0.36
C SER A 258 10.90 20.69 -0.97
N ALA A 259 10.53 19.50 -1.47
CA ALA A 259 9.16 19.24 -1.91
C ALA A 259 8.34 18.73 -0.72
N ALA A 260 7.05 19.04 -0.66
CA ALA A 260 6.19 18.58 0.43
C ALA A 260 4.98 17.81 -0.09
N LEU A 261 4.74 16.62 0.48
CA LEU A 261 3.47 15.92 0.34
C LEU A 261 2.50 16.49 1.36
N ARG A 262 1.30 16.89 0.93
CA ARG A 262 0.23 17.35 1.82
C ARG A 262 -0.49 16.14 2.40
N ASN A 263 -0.41 15.98 3.72
CA ASN A 263 -0.94 14.80 4.39
C ASN A 263 -2.47 14.71 4.33
N GLU A 264 -3.16 15.84 4.16
CA GLU A 264 -4.62 15.90 3.93
C GLU A 264 -5.08 15.23 2.61
N ARG A 265 -4.15 14.79 1.76
CA ARG A 265 -4.43 14.08 0.49
C ARG A 265 -4.14 12.58 0.58
N LEU A 266 -3.63 12.10 1.71
CA LEU A 266 -3.25 10.69 1.88
C LEU A 266 -4.45 9.76 1.96
N ASP A 267 -5.61 10.24 2.43
CA ASP A 267 -6.87 9.49 2.40
C ASP A 267 -7.34 9.23 0.96
N GLU A 268 -7.26 10.24 0.08
CA GLU A 268 -7.57 10.12 -1.35
C GLU A 268 -6.57 9.18 -2.04
N TRP A 269 -5.28 9.32 -1.75
CA TRP A 269 -4.24 8.41 -2.25
C TRP A 269 -4.49 6.97 -1.79
N TRP A 270 -4.83 6.75 -0.52
CA TRP A 270 -5.07 5.42 0.04
C TRP A 270 -6.14 4.64 -0.73
N VAL A 271 -7.22 5.31 -1.14
CA VAL A 271 -8.25 4.70 -1.99
C VAL A 271 -7.64 4.20 -3.30
N THR A 272 -6.80 5.01 -3.95
CA THR A 272 -6.16 4.62 -5.22
C THR A 272 -5.11 3.52 -5.03
N HIS A 273 -4.45 3.45 -3.88
CA HIS A 273 -3.48 2.41 -3.54
C HIS A 273 -4.13 1.03 -3.44
N LEU A 274 -5.32 0.94 -2.81
CA LEU A 274 -6.03 -0.33 -2.64
C LEU A 274 -6.88 -0.72 -3.85
N ASN A 275 -7.28 0.25 -4.67
CA ASN A 275 -8.20 0.00 -5.79
C ASN A 275 -7.48 -0.67 -6.97
N GLU A 276 -7.75 -1.97 -7.11
CA GLU A 276 -7.20 -2.82 -8.19
C GLU A 276 -7.40 -2.24 -9.60
N SER A 277 -8.50 -1.53 -9.84
CA SER A 277 -8.80 -0.97 -11.16
C SER A 277 -8.03 0.31 -11.50
N VAL A 278 -7.40 0.95 -10.51
CA VAL A 278 -6.65 2.20 -10.69
C VAL A 278 -5.20 1.87 -11.04
N ASN A 279 -4.43 1.33 -10.10
CA ASN A 279 -3.00 1.02 -10.29
C ASN A 279 -2.61 -0.41 -9.88
N GLY A 280 -3.58 -1.25 -9.55
CA GLY A 280 -3.36 -2.57 -8.94
C GLY A 280 -3.68 -2.55 -7.45
N HIS A 281 -3.83 -3.74 -6.87
CA HIS A 281 -4.17 -3.86 -5.46
C HIS A 281 -2.90 -3.68 -4.61
N GLN A 282 -2.90 -2.69 -3.73
CA GLN A 282 -1.76 -2.31 -2.89
C GLN A 282 -0.54 -1.83 -3.70
N VAL A 283 -0.78 -1.04 -4.75
CA VAL A 283 0.27 -0.51 -5.64
C VAL A 283 0.24 1.02 -5.63
N SER A 284 1.42 1.63 -5.53
CA SER A 284 1.58 3.08 -5.62
C SER A 284 2.70 3.53 -6.52
N ASP A 285 2.38 4.46 -7.42
CA ASP A 285 3.32 5.16 -8.28
C ASP A 285 3.52 6.58 -7.73
N LEU A 286 4.71 6.86 -7.19
CA LEU A 286 5.15 8.21 -6.83
C LEU A 286 5.83 8.84 -8.05
N ARG A 287 5.36 10.02 -8.44
CA ARG A 287 5.94 10.80 -9.55
C ARG A 287 6.22 12.23 -9.11
N ILE A 288 7.44 12.71 -9.35
CA ILE A 288 7.83 14.10 -9.11
C ILE A 288 8.38 14.69 -10.41
N GLU A 289 7.71 15.70 -10.92
CA GLU A 289 8.10 16.45 -12.11
C GLU A 289 8.73 17.78 -11.71
N PHE A 290 9.78 18.19 -12.42
CA PHE A 290 10.51 19.41 -12.11
C PHE A 290 10.62 20.32 -13.33
N TYR A 291 10.69 21.63 -13.09
CA TYR A 291 11.11 22.63 -14.07
C TYR A 291 12.06 23.62 -13.42
N ALA A 292 12.93 24.24 -14.23
CA ALA A 292 13.79 25.33 -13.78
C ALA A 292 13.53 26.60 -14.58
N VAL A 293 13.61 27.76 -13.94
CA VAL A 293 13.72 29.06 -14.60
C VAL A 293 15.18 29.47 -14.57
N VAL A 294 15.78 29.58 -15.74
CA VAL A 294 17.21 29.92 -15.91
C VAL A 294 17.32 31.29 -16.55
N GLU A 295 17.99 32.22 -15.87
CA GLU A 295 18.39 33.50 -16.44
C GLU A 295 19.69 33.31 -17.26
N LEU A 296 19.59 33.56 -18.56
CA LEU A 296 20.71 33.54 -19.48
C LEU A 296 21.59 34.79 -19.32
N PRO A 297 22.86 34.77 -19.79
CA PRO A 297 23.75 35.94 -19.71
C PRO A 297 23.23 37.20 -20.44
N SER A 298 22.27 37.04 -21.34
CA SER A 298 21.55 38.12 -22.01
C SER A 298 20.54 38.85 -21.10
N GLY A 299 20.21 38.28 -19.94
CA GLY A 299 19.13 38.70 -19.04
C GLY A 299 17.75 38.19 -19.48
N GLU A 300 17.68 37.21 -20.39
CA GLU A 300 16.44 36.53 -20.77
C GLU A 300 16.21 35.33 -19.84
N GLU A 301 15.00 35.19 -19.32
CA GLU A 301 14.60 34.03 -18.52
C GLU A 301 14.00 32.95 -19.41
N LEU A 302 14.42 31.71 -19.19
CA LEU A 302 13.93 30.54 -19.88
C LEU A 302 13.41 29.52 -18.89
N THR A 303 12.16 29.09 -19.04
CA THR A 303 11.62 27.94 -18.33
C THR A 303 12.02 26.66 -19.07
N VAL A 304 12.78 25.80 -18.39
CA VAL A 304 13.32 24.56 -18.92
C VAL A 304 12.64 23.39 -18.19
N PRO A 305 11.90 22.51 -18.89
CA PRO A 305 11.41 21.28 -18.30
C PRO A 305 12.61 20.38 -17.96
N LEU A 306 12.57 19.74 -16.79
CA LEU A 306 13.63 18.84 -16.35
C LEU A 306 13.19 17.39 -16.52
N ASP A 307 12.69 17.03 -17.70
CA ASP A 307 12.09 15.72 -17.99
C ASP A 307 13.04 14.55 -17.69
N ALA A 308 14.35 14.75 -17.93
CA ALA A 308 15.37 13.75 -17.62
C ALA A 308 15.58 13.53 -16.11
N LEU A 309 15.11 14.46 -15.28
CA LEU A 309 15.18 14.42 -13.82
C LEU A 309 13.85 14.03 -13.17
N THR A 310 12.79 13.83 -13.96
CA THR A 310 11.51 13.33 -13.46
C THR A 310 11.75 12.05 -12.67
N TYR A 311 11.27 12.04 -11.44
CA TYR A 311 11.34 10.89 -10.56
C TYR A 311 10.07 10.07 -10.68
N GLU A 312 10.20 8.77 -10.86
CA GLU A 312 9.10 7.81 -10.89
C GLU A 312 9.53 6.56 -10.12
N GLU A 313 8.76 6.18 -9.10
CA GLU A 313 8.98 4.98 -8.30
C GLU A 313 7.65 4.25 -8.07
N THR A 314 7.65 2.94 -8.31
CA THR A 314 6.48 2.08 -8.08
C THR A 314 6.75 1.18 -6.88
N VAL A 315 5.91 1.29 -5.86
CA VAL A 315 5.97 0.47 -4.65
C VAL A 315 4.73 -0.41 -4.55
N GLU A 316 4.97 -1.70 -4.30
CA GLU A 316 3.93 -2.68 -3.99
C GLU A 316 3.98 -3.03 -2.50
N THR A 317 2.81 -3.11 -1.86
CA THR A 317 2.69 -3.60 -0.49
C THR A 317 1.78 -4.82 -0.41
N ASP A 318 1.77 -5.48 0.74
CA ASP A 318 0.93 -6.66 0.99
C ASP A 318 0.53 -6.70 2.46
N ILE A 319 0.01 -5.61 3.02
CA ILE A 319 -0.12 -5.33 4.46
C ILE A 319 -0.64 -6.51 5.30
N PHE A 320 -1.54 -7.34 4.76
CA PHE A 320 -2.11 -8.49 5.46
C PHE A 320 -1.60 -9.88 5.05
N ASP A 321 -0.62 -10.00 4.16
CA ASP A 321 -0.18 -11.29 3.60
C ASP A 321 -1.34 -12.00 2.88
N GLU A 322 -2.01 -11.27 2.01
CA GLU A 322 -3.23 -11.73 1.31
C GLU A 322 -2.92 -12.78 0.24
N GLY A 323 -1.63 -13.02 -0.02
CA GLY A 323 -1.16 -14.00 -0.99
C GLY A 323 -1.43 -13.53 -2.41
N LEU A 324 -1.03 -12.30 -2.74
CA LEU A 324 -1.10 -11.76 -4.09
C LEU A 324 -0.45 -12.76 -5.06
N ASP A 325 -1.30 -13.48 -5.81
CA ASP A 325 -0.91 -14.51 -6.76
C ASP A 325 0.04 -13.87 -7.78
N ARG A 326 1.34 -14.15 -7.65
CA ARG A 326 2.31 -13.97 -8.72
C ARG A 326 1.82 -14.76 -9.93
N GLY A 327 1.20 -14.07 -10.88
CA GLY A 327 0.89 -14.61 -12.18
C GLY A 327 2.18 -14.95 -12.94
N GLU A 328 2.69 -16.17 -12.73
CA GLU A 328 3.16 -17.14 -13.75
C GLU A 328 4.05 -18.23 -13.10
N GLY A 329 3.49 -19.44 -13.01
CA GLY A 329 4.28 -20.69 -13.04
C GLY A 329 4.45 -21.45 -11.72
N SER A 330 3.54 -22.40 -11.47
CA SER A 330 3.68 -23.66 -10.72
C SER A 330 4.94 -23.82 -9.84
N ASP A 331 4.77 -23.89 -8.53
CA ASP A 331 4.83 -25.18 -7.81
C ASP A 331 4.38 -25.07 -6.36
N THR A 332 3.63 -26.10 -5.96
CA THR A 332 3.12 -26.42 -4.63
C THR A 332 4.17 -26.33 -3.51
N GLY A 333 3.82 -25.65 -2.41
CA GLY A 333 4.57 -25.69 -1.15
C GLY A 333 3.72 -25.30 0.06
N ASP A 334 3.23 -26.32 0.75
CA ASP A 334 2.58 -26.33 2.07
C ASP A 334 3.13 -25.28 3.07
N SER A 335 2.30 -24.33 3.50
CA SER A 335 2.60 -23.43 4.62
C SER A 335 2.12 -24.04 5.93
N THR A 336 3.03 -24.76 6.59
CA THR A 336 2.89 -25.13 8.00
C THR A 336 4.07 -24.57 8.79
N ASP A 337 3.95 -23.32 9.24
CA ASP A 337 4.90 -22.75 10.19
C ASP A 337 4.43 -22.96 11.63
N ALA A 338 5.13 -23.87 12.31
CA ALA A 338 5.21 -23.96 13.76
C ALA A 338 6.68 -24.11 14.16
N GLU A 339 7.08 -23.19 15.03
CA GLU A 339 8.40 -22.87 15.61
C GLU A 339 9.42 -24.01 15.90
N GLY A 340 10.71 -23.63 15.89
CA GLY A 340 11.75 -24.33 16.64
C GLY A 340 13.19 -23.85 16.40
N SER A 341 13.78 -23.20 17.40
CA SER A 341 15.19 -22.79 17.46
C SER A 341 16.22 -23.94 17.46
N ASP A 342 17.44 -23.55 17.04
CA ASP A 342 18.76 -23.85 17.62
C ASP A 342 19.76 -24.82 16.92
N ASP A 343 21.01 -24.32 16.93
CA ASP A 343 22.34 -24.95 16.86
C ASP A 343 22.96 -25.50 15.54
N GLY A 344 23.87 -24.68 14.99
CA GLY A 344 25.32 -24.94 15.02
C GLY A 344 25.91 -26.13 14.22
N GLY A 345 26.77 -25.83 13.22
CA GLY A 345 27.69 -26.85 12.68
C GLY A 345 28.44 -26.48 11.40
N SER A 346 29.58 -25.82 11.56
CA SER A 346 30.59 -25.61 10.51
C SER A 346 31.30 -26.91 10.11
N ALA A 347 31.41 -27.21 8.81
CA ALA A 347 32.47 -28.05 8.26
C ALA A 347 32.64 -27.84 6.74
N SER A 348 33.76 -27.25 6.36
CA SER A 348 34.39 -27.37 5.05
C SER A 348 34.98 -28.78 4.88
N ASP A 349 34.93 -29.36 3.69
CA ASP A 349 36.02 -30.19 3.21
C ASP A 349 36.05 -30.29 1.67
N ASP A 350 37.29 -30.33 1.18
CA ASP A 350 37.77 -30.15 -0.18
C ASP A 350 38.11 -31.50 -0.84
N GLY A 351 38.16 -31.52 -2.17
CA GLY A 351 39.13 -32.33 -2.91
C GLY A 351 38.61 -33.51 -3.74
N GLY A 352 38.98 -33.52 -5.03
CA GLY A 352 39.15 -34.76 -5.79
C GLY A 352 39.03 -34.66 -7.31
N ALA A 353 40.15 -34.41 -7.99
CA ALA A 353 40.29 -34.28 -9.44
C ALA A 353 40.44 -35.61 -10.23
N THR A 354 40.52 -35.45 -11.57
CA THR A 354 41.04 -36.32 -12.67
C THR A 354 40.01 -37.16 -13.42
N ASP A 355 40.13 -37.47 -14.72
CA ASP A 355 40.67 -36.85 -15.95
C ASP A 355 40.30 -37.84 -17.08
N ASP A 356 40.39 -37.39 -18.33
CA ASP A 356 40.55 -38.15 -19.59
C ASP A 356 39.37 -38.89 -20.26
N GLY A 357 39.21 -38.57 -21.55
CA GLY A 357 38.81 -39.56 -22.56
C GLY A 357 38.00 -39.06 -23.75
N GLY A 358 38.59 -38.28 -24.66
CA GLY A 358 37.99 -37.97 -25.96
C GLY A 358 38.03 -39.14 -26.96
N SER A 359 37.11 -39.16 -27.92
CA SER A 359 37.39 -39.45 -29.35
C SER A 359 36.17 -39.18 -30.24
N ALA A 360 36.48 -38.71 -31.45
CA ALA A 360 35.63 -38.19 -32.50
C ALA A 360 35.01 -39.25 -33.46
N GLY A 361 34.13 -38.74 -34.34
CA GLY A 361 33.61 -39.31 -35.59
C GLY A 361 32.21 -38.73 -35.84
N ASP A 362 32.01 -37.63 -36.59
CA ASP A 362 32.19 -37.35 -38.03
C ASP A 362 31.26 -38.14 -38.97
N ASP A 363 30.95 -37.50 -40.10
CA ASP A 363 29.95 -37.72 -41.17
C ASP A 363 28.53 -37.19 -40.88
N GLY A 364 27.97 -36.24 -41.63
CA GLY A 364 28.28 -35.76 -42.98
C GLY A 364 27.05 -35.91 -43.87
N GLY A 365 26.58 -34.82 -44.48
CA GLY A 365 25.49 -34.89 -45.47
C GLY A 365 24.82 -33.54 -45.76
N ALA A 366 25.42 -32.77 -46.66
CA ALA A 366 24.89 -31.53 -47.24
C ALA A 366 24.05 -31.80 -48.51
N THR A 367 23.55 -30.70 -49.11
CA THR A 367 22.96 -30.48 -50.46
C THR A 367 21.43 -30.62 -50.53
N ASP A 368 20.66 -29.77 -51.21
CA ASP A 368 20.87 -28.45 -51.82
C ASP A 368 19.49 -27.90 -52.25
N ASP A 369 19.46 -26.59 -52.52
CA ASP A 369 18.68 -25.88 -53.55
C ASP A 369 17.15 -25.83 -53.60
N GLY A 370 16.66 -24.60 -53.76
CA GLY A 370 15.35 -24.31 -54.35
C GLY A 370 14.90 -22.85 -54.26
N GLU A 371 15.52 -21.96 -55.02
CA GLU A 371 14.95 -20.64 -55.38
C GLU A 371 13.60 -20.79 -56.11
N ASN A 372 12.66 -19.84 -55.91
CA ASN A 372 12.29 -18.81 -56.91
C ASN A 372 10.85 -18.24 -56.74
N THR A 373 10.78 -16.91 -56.91
CA THR A 373 9.69 -16.04 -57.42
C THR A 373 8.35 -15.83 -56.71
N SER A 374 8.15 -14.55 -56.34
CA SER A 374 7.13 -13.59 -56.84
C SER A 374 5.69 -14.07 -57.02
N ASP A 375 4.72 -13.37 -56.41
CA ASP A 375 3.97 -12.35 -57.17
C ASP A 375 3.12 -11.40 -56.29
N ASP A 376 2.85 -10.29 -56.96
CA ASP A 376 2.16 -9.03 -56.72
C ASP A 376 0.71 -9.09 -56.16
N GLY A 377 0.23 -7.95 -55.64
CA GLY A 377 -1.18 -7.80 -55.27
C GLY A 377 -1.55 -6.56 -54.45
N GLY A 378 -1.22 -5.35 -54.91
CA GLY A 378 -1.85 -4.13 -54.43
C GLY A 378 -3.28 -3.95 -54.95
N SER A 379 -4.16 -3.33 -54.15
CA SER A 379 -5.18 -2.40 -54.66
C SER A 379 -5.70 -1.48 -53.56
N THR A 380 -5.57 -0.20 -53.86
CA THR A 380 -6.23 0.98 -53.33
C THR A 380 -7.75 0.92 -53.43
N SER A 381 -8.45 1.60 -52.51
CA SER A 381 -9.63 2.42 -52.81
C SER A 381 -9.77 3.51 -51.75
N ALA A 382 -9.59 4.75 -52.18
CA ALA A 382 -10.14 5.95 -51.57
C ALA A 382 -11.59 6.11 -52.02
N ASP A 383 -12.46 6.66 -51.17
CA ASP A 383 -13.56 7.54 -51.57
C ASP A 383 -14.00 8.38 -50.36
N ASP A 384 -13.53 9.63 -50.40
CA ASP A 384 -14.28 10.88 -50.26
C ASP A 384 -15.78 10.77 -49.89
N ASN A 385 -16.18 11.47 -48.82
CA ASN A 385 -17.37 12.31 -48.93
C ASN A 385 -17.24 13.57 -48.07
N THR A 386 -17.49 14.68 -48.76
CA THR A 386 -17.40 16.07 -48.37
C THR A 386 -18.69 16.55 -47.72
N THR A 387 -18.52 17.54 -46.84
CA THR A 387 -19.31 18.77 -46.62
C THR A 387 -20.84 18.76 -46.76
N ASP A 388 -21.54 19.29 -45.76
CA ASP A 388 -22.46 20.42 -46.00
C ASP A 388 -22.68 21.25 -44.73
N ASP A 389 -22.46 22.56 -44.92
CA ASP A 389 -22.86 23.70 -44.10
C ASP A 389 -24.40 23.75 -43.91
N ASP A 390 -24.87 24.33 -42.80
CA ASP A 390 -25.64 25.58 -42.83
C ASP A 390 -26.23 25.97 -41.46
N ASN A 391 -25.70 27.07 -40.92
CA ASN A 391 -26.39 28.37 -40.84
C ASN A 391 -27.28 28.76 -39.62
N THR A 392 -27.11 30.06 -39.32
CA THR A 392 -27.99 31.06 -38.70
C THR A 392 -28.15 31.17 -37.18
N THR A 393 -27.42 32.16 -36.63
CA THR A 393 -27.92 33.41 -36.01
C THR A 393 -29.40 33.49 -35.59
N ASP A 394 -29.65 33.91 -34.34
CA ASP A 394 -30.57 35.03 -34.06
C ASP A 394 -30.22 35.77 -32.77
N ASP A 395 -30.39 37.08 -32.86
CA ASP A 395 -30.10 38.15 -31.91
C ASP A 395 -31.27 38.44 -30.96
N GLY A 396 -30.95 39.12 -29.85
CA GLY A 396 -31.86 40.04 -29.16
C GLY A 396 -32.67 39.41 -28.01
N ASN A 397 -32.94 40.10 -26.90
CA ASN A 397 -33.11 41.53 -26.74
C ASN A 397 -33.00 41.94 -25.26
N THR A 398 -32.70 43.22 -25.12
CA THR A 398 -32.43 44.08 -23.97
C THR A 398 -33.56 44.29 -22.95
N SER A 399 -33.19 45.08 -21.93
CA SER A 399 -33.98 46.06 -21.13
C SER A 399 -34.41 45.52 -19.75
N ASP A 400 -34.32 46.24 -18.63
CA ASP A 400 -33.88 47.60 -18.30
C ASP A 400 -33.89 47.74 -16.75
N ASP A 401 -33.27 48.84 -16.30
CA ASP A 401 -33.45 49.58 -15.03
C ASP A 401 -32.79 49.08 -13.74
N ASP A 402 -32.31 49.92 -12.81
CA ASP A 402 -31.79 51.30 -12.72
C ASP A 402 -31.63 51.54 -11.19
N SER A 403 -30.82 52.53 -10.81
CA SER A 403 -30.69 53.20 -9.50
C SER A 403 -29.83 52.51 -8.42
N GLY A 404 -28.85 53.17 -7.78
CA GLY A 404 -28.41 54.56 -7.87
C GLY A 404 -27.23 54.83 -6.92
N ASP A 405 -26.42 55.81 -7.34
CA ASP A 405 -25.60 56.78 -6.60
C ASP A 405 -25.38 56.61 -5.08
N ASP A 406 -24.12 56.63 -4.63
CA ASP A 406 -23.52 57.85 -4.05
C ASP A 406 -22.12 57.57 -3.47
N GLY A 407 -21.20 58.47 -3.78
CA GLY A 407 -19.76 58.33 -3.52
C GLY A 407 -19.27 58.71 -2.12
N GLY A 408 -17.94 58.69 -1.97
CA GLY A 408 -17.27 59.20 -0.78
C GLY A 408 -15.77 58.93 -0.75
N LEU A 409 -15.00 59.96 -1.11
CA LEU A 409 -13.54 60.03 -1.19
C LEU A 409 -12.83 60.01 0.18
N LEU A 410 -11.73 59.24 0.28
CA LEU A 410 -10.39 59.55 0.88
C LEU A 410 -10.28 59.97 2.38
N PRO A 411 -9.12 59.82 3.09
CA PRO A 411 -7.77 59.88 2.52
C PRO A 411 -6.66 58.97 3.11
N LEU A 412 -5.59 58.96 2.31
CA LEU A 412 -4.18 58.72 2.63
C LEU A 412 -3.73 59.29 3.99
N ALA A 413 -2.90 58.52 4.69
CA ALA A 413 -2.01 59.02 5.74
C ALA A 413 -0.57 58.61 5.41
N ALA A 414 0.32 59.60 5.40
CA ALA A 414 1.76 59.45 5.44
C ALA A 414 2.29 60.13 6.72
N ASP A 415 3.49 59.69 7.11
CA ASP A 415 4.41 60.17 8.15
C ASP A 415 4.16 59.75 9.61
N ARG A 416 4.96 58.77 10.05
CA ARG A 416 6.14 59.03 10.88
C ARG A 416 7.23 57.97 10.74
#